data_AF-A0A919S5M1-F1
#
_entry.id   AF-A0A919S5M1-F1
#
_cell.length_a   1.000
_cell.length_b   1.000
_cell.length_c   1.000
_cell.angle_alpha   90.00
_cell.angle_beta   90.00
_cell.angle_gamma   90.00
#
_symmetry.space_group_name_H-M   'P 1'
#
loop_
_entity.id
_entity.type
_entity.pdbx_description
1 polymer ?
#
loop_
_entity_poly.entity_id
_entity_poly.type
_entity_poly.pdbx_seq_one_letter_code
_entity_poly.pdbx_strand_id
1 'polypeptide(L)' 'MDILDEPERDADAERTVDFEPEETPLLPEQTRDDTERGWGVSVDDSNDDRLLEDRPPHWG' A
#
# COMPACT_ATOMS: atom_id res chain seq x y z
N MET A 1 -28.49 -9.60 14.29
CA MET A 1 -27.48 -9.45 13.22
C MET A 1 -26.41 -10.47 13.55
N ASP A 2 -26.47 -11.63 12.89
CA ASP A 2 -25.47 -12.68 13.11
C ASP A 2 -24.23 -12.31 12.30
N ILE A 3 -23.07 -12.24 12.95
CA ILE A 3 -21.80 -11.79 12.35
C ILE A 3 -21.18 -12.93 11.50
N LEU A 4 -21.87 -14.06 11.43
CA LEU A 4 -21.49 -15.29 10.73
C LEU A 4 -22.27 -15.51 9.42
N ASP A 5 -23.01 -14.51 8.94
CA ASP A 5 -23.52 -14.53 7.57
C ASP A 5 -22.33 -14.23 6.64
N GLU A 6 -21.80 -15.28 6.01
CA GLU A 6 -20.69 -15.13 5.06
C GLU A 6 -21.09 -14.09 4.00
N PRO A 7 -20.23 -13.10 3.71
CA PRO A 7 -20.59 -12.08 2.74
C PRO A 7 -20.90 -12.76 1.41
N GLU A 8 -22.01 -12.36 0.77
CA GLU A 8 -22.42 -12.89 -0.52
C GLU A 8 -21.19 -12.96 -1.43
N ARG A 9 -20.84 -14.19 -1.83
CA ARG A 9 -19.66 -14.42 -2.66
C ARG A 9 -20.01 -13.86 -4.03
N ASP A 10 -19.47 -12.71 -4.37
CA ASP A 10 -19.61 -12.15 -5.71
C ASP A 10 -18.94 -13.08 -6.73
N ALA A 11 -19.33 -12.96 -8.01
CA ALA A 11 -18.75 -13.76 -9.08
C ALA A 11 -17.21 -13.66 -9.18
N ASP A 12 -16.62 -12.57 -8.67
CA ASP A 12 -15.17 -12.41 -8.57
C ASP A 12 -14.56 -13.29 -7.46
N ALA A 13 -15.27 -13.51 -6.36
CA ALA A 13 -14.84 -14.38 -5.25
C ALA A 13 -14.85 -15.88 -5.62
N GLU A 14 -15.64 -16.28 -6.61
CA GLU A 14 -15.71 -17.65 -7.14
C GLU A 14 -14.82 -17.86 -8.38
N ARG A 15 -14.10 -16.83 -8.82
CA ARG A 15 -13.28 -16.87 -10.04
C ARG A 15 -12.08 -17.81 -9.85
N THR A 16 -11.96 -18.82 -10.72
CA THR A 16 -10.80 -19.70 -10.77
C THR A 16 -9.52 -18.91 -11.08
N VAL A 17 -8.50 -19.04 -10.23
CA VAL A 17 -7.15 -18.51 -10.44
C VAL A 17 -6.27 -19.66 -10.92
N ASP A 18 -5.66 -19.48 -12.09
CA ASP A 18 -4.63 -20.40 -12.58
C ASP A 18 -3.29 -20.10 -11.89
N PHE A 19 -2.69 -21.14 -11.30
CA PHE A 19 -1.40 -21.04 -10.59
C PHE A 19 -0.24 -21.59 -11.41
N GLU A 20 -0.52 -22.13 -12.61
CA GLU A 20 0.54 -22.54 -13.51
C GLU A 20 1.32 -21.29 -13.92
N PRO A 21 2.63 -21.23 -13.65
CA PRO A 21 3.41 -20.06 -14.01
C PRO A 21 3.56 -20.04 -15.53
N GLU A 22 2.76 -19.21 -16.20
CA GLU A 22 3.20 -18.56 -17.43
C GLU A 22 4.55 -17.88 -17.11
N GLU A 23 5.46 -17.67 -18.08
CA GLU A 23 6.72 -16.94 -17.84
C GLU A 23 6.45 -15.44 -17.55
N THR A 24 5.68 -15.15 -16.51
CA THR A 24 5.38 -13.82 -16.02
C THR A 24 6.69 -13.24 -15.52
N PRO A 25 7.11 -12.08 -16.04
CA PRO A 25 8.32 -11.43 -15.55
C PRO A 25 8.16 -11.19 -14.05
N LEU A 26 9.09 -11.74 -13.27
CA LEU A 26 9.15 -11.47 -11.84
C LEU A 26 9.23 -9.96 -11.66
N LEU A 27 8.28 -9.42 -10.91
CA LEU A 27 8.36 -8.04 -10.48
C LEU A 27 9.66 -7.83 -9.70
N PRO A 28 10.26 -6.64 -9.76
CA PRO A 28 11.38 -6.32 -8.89
C PRO A 28 10.99 -6.54 -7.42
N GLU A 29 11.96 -6.92 -6.58
CA GLU A 29 11.77 -7.12 -5.15
C GLU A 29 11.20 -5.88 -4.42
N GLN A 30 11.34 -4.71 -5.04
CA GLN A 30 10.82 -3.44 -4.55
C GLN A 30 10.20 -2.66 -5.70
N THR A 31 8.96 -2.22 -5.53
CA THR A 31 8.24 -1.40 -6.52
C THR A 31 8.52 0.09 -6.33
N ARG A 32 8.14 0.92 -7.31
CA ARG A 32 8.29 2.39 -7.18
C ARG A 32 7.41 2.94 -6.07
N ASP A 33 6.24 2.35 -5.87
CA ASP A 33 5.30 2.71 -4.83
C ASP A 33 5.81 2.33 -3.43
N ASP A 34 6.74 1.37 -3.32
CA ASP A 34 7.45 1.07 -2.07
C ASP A 34 8.55 2.09 -1.72
N THR A 35 8.78 3.08 -2.59
CA THR A 35 9.72 4.18 -2.34
C THR A 35 8.99 5.49 -2.15
N GLU A 36 9.55 6.38 -1.36
CA GLU A 36 9.14 7.79 -1.21
C GLU A 36 8.87 8.55 -2.53
N ARG A 37 9.48 8.10 -3.63
CA ARG A 37 9.24 8.61 -5.00
C ARG A 37 7.83 8.32 -5.52
N GLY A 38 7.18 7.25 -5.06
CA GLY A 38 5.77 6.94 -5.36
C GLY A 38 4.78 7.79 -4.54
N TRP A 39 5.21 8.31 -3.39
CA TRP A 39 4.37 9.05 -2.43
C TRP A 39 4.40 10.57 -2.62
N GLY A 40 5.03 11.06 -3.70
CA GLY A 40 5.05 12.48 -4.05
C GLY A 40 6.03 13.32 -3.24
N VAL A 41 6.96 12.70 -2.51
CA VAL A 41 8.06 13.43 -1.87
C VAL A 41 9.11 13.77 -2.92
N SER A 42 9.28 15.06 -3.20
CA SER A 42 10.51 15.56 -3.82
C SER A 42 11.61 15.48 -2.78
N VAL A 43 12.64 14.67 -3.01
CA VAL A 43 13.78 14.50 -2.09
C VAL A 43 14.48 15.82 -1.74
N ASP A 44 14.26 16.86 -2.55
CA ASP A 44 14.83 18.21 -2.43
C ASP A 44 13.95 19.20 -1.63
N ASP A 45 12.66 18.94 -1.43
CA ASP A 45 11.73 19.82 -0.70
C ASP A 45 11.41 19.22 0.67
N SER A 46 12.34 19.38 1.61
CA SER A 46 12.11 18.91 2.97
C SER A 46 11.07 19.79 3.67
N ASN A 47 10.01 19.18 4.20
CA ASN A 47 8.98 19.85 5.00
C ASN A 47 9.35 19.93 6.49
N ASP A 48 10.60 19.66 6.85
CA ASP A 48 11.08 19.56 8.22
C ASP A 48 10.80 20.82 9.05
N ASP A 49 10.96 22.02 8.47
CA ASP A 49 10.71 23.28 9.18
C ASP A 49 9.27 23.36 9.71
N ARG A 50 8.27 23.09 8.86
CA ARG A 50 6.86 23.08 9.28
C ARG A 50 6.59 21.98 10.32
N LEU A 51 7.18 20.80 10.15
CA LEU A 51 6.99 19.67 11.06
C LEU A 51 7.61 19.92 12.45
N LEU A 52 8.72 20.66 12.51
CA LEU A 52 9.34 21.10 13.75
C LEU A 52 8.51 22.17 14.45
N GLU A 53 7.92 23.11 13.70
CA GLU A 53 6.98 24.11 14.24
C GLU A 53 5.71 23.46 14.80
N ASP A 54 5.17 22.46 14.10
CA ASP A 54 3.95 21.72 14.48
C ASP A 54 4.20 20.56 15.46
N ARG A 55 5.42 20.43 16.01
CA ARG A 55 5.80 19.30 16.86
C ARG A 55 4.86 19.15 18.07
N PRO A 56 4.22 17.99 18.24
CA PRO A 56 3.46 17.65 19.44
C PRO A 56 4.32 17.64 20.72
N PRO A 57 3.75 18.02 21.88
CA PRO A 57 4.49 18.12 23.14
C PRO A 57 5.04 16.79 23.67
N HIS A 58 4.56 15.64 23.17
CA HIS A 58 5.01 14.31 23.59
C HIS A 58 6.15 13.72 22.72
N TRP A 59 6.64 14.45 21.71
CA TRP A 59 7.80 14.02 20.89
C TRP A 59 9.16 14.35 21.54
N GLY A 60 9.19 14.52 22.87
CA GLY A 60 10.37 14.88 23.66
C GLY A 60 10.73 13.81 24.66
#